data_AF-A0A9P0K5E4-F1
#
_entry.id   AF-A0A9P0K5E4-F1
#
_cell.length_a   1.000
_cell.length_b   1.000
_cell.length_c   1.000
_cell.angle_alpha   90.00
_cell.angle_beta   90.00
_cell.angle_gamma   90.00
#
_symmetry.space_group_name_H-M   'P 1'
#
loop_
_entity.id
_entity.type
_entity.pdbx_description
1 polymer ?
#
loop_
_entity_poly.entity_id
_entity_poly.type
_entity_poly.pdbx_seq_one_letter_code
_entity_poly.pdbx_strand_id
1 'polypeptide(L)'
;MVKTVYVVCFLLCYCNIYLAKATLSPKNRVSKSEKKSEKIKEGPQNYSVFDKGFVTEIESAKDIISNHKAFFKEVDDYKFDGLVLGYVTPWNSHGYDVAKIFGNKFTHISPVWLQISGQDYQVRGLHDVDSKWMVAVKNAGRQRNLKS
;
A
#
# COMPACT_ATOMS: atom_id res chain seq x y z
N MET A 1 36.51 24.42 -62.25
CA MET A 1 36.87 24.19 -60.84
C MET A 1 35.82 24.77 -59.88
N VAL A 2 35.52 26.07 -59.96
CA VAL A 2 34.60 26.77 -59.04
C VAL A 2 33.17 26.19 -59.02
N LYS A 3 32.57 25.85 -60.17
CA LYS A 3 31.23 25.24 -60.24
C LYS A 3 31.14 23.87 -59.57
N THR A 4 32.19 23.05 -59.71
CA THR A 4 32.26 21.71 -59.09
C THR A 4 32.34 21.82 -57.56
N VAL A 5 33.08 22.81 -57.04
CA VAL A 5 33.15 23.08 -55.60
C VAL A 5 31.78 23.49 -55.04
N TYR A 6 31.04 24.35 -55.75
CA TYR A 6 29.69 24.75 -55.32
C TYR A 6 28.70 23.58 -55.28
N VAL A 7 28.75 22.67 -56.25
CA VAL A 7 27.89 21.48 -56.28
C VAL A 7 28.22 20.54 -55.13
N VAL A 8 29.50 20.32 -54.84
CA VAL A 8 29.93 19.49 -53.70
C VAL A 8 29.52 20.12 -52.36
N CYS A 9 29.68 21.43 -52.19
CA CYS A 9 29.20 22.13 -51.00
C CYS A 9 27.68 22.04 -50.82
N PHE A 10 26.90 22.14 -51.91
CA PHE A 10 25.45 21.97 -51.86
C PHE A 10 25.04 20.56 -51.43
N LEU A 11 25.70 19.53 -51.96
CA LEU A 11 25.43 18.13 -51.60
C LEU A 11 25.79 17.85 -50.13
N LEU A 12 26.91 18.39 -49.65
CA LEU A 12 27.31 18.26 -48.24
C LEU A 12 26.34 18.97 -47.30
N CYS A 13 25.88 20.17 -47.64
CA CYS A 13 24.84 20.86 -46.87
C CYS A 13 23.52 20.08 -46.86
N TYR A 14 23.12 19.52 -48.00
CA TYR A 14 21.90 18.70 -48.11
C TYR A 14 22.00 17.44 -47.24
N CYS A 15 23.13 16.72 -47.28
CA CYS A 15 23.36 15.56 -46.43
C CYS A 15 23.32 15.91 -44.93
N ASN A 16 23.93 17.03 -44.51
CA ASN A 16 23.90 17.46 -43.11
C ASN A 16 22.48 17.79 -42.62
N ILE A 17 21.62 18.37 -43.48
CA ILE A 17 20.20 18.61 -43.15
C ILE A 17 19.44 17.29 -42.97
N TYR A 18 19.75 16.25 -43.76
CA TYR A 18 19.14 14.94 -43.61
C TYR A 18 19.63 14.19 -42.38
N LEU A 19 20.94 14.23 -42.07
CA LEU A 19 21.47 13.66 -40.83
C LEU A 19 20.89 14.36 -39.58
N ALA A 20 20.69 15.68 -39.61
CA ALA A 20 20.06 16.41 -38.51
C ALA A 20 18.59 16.02 -38.28
N LYS A 21 17.87 15.55 -39.31
CA LYS A 21 16.52 15.01 -39.14
C LYS A 21 16.51 13.61 -38.51
N ALA A 22 17.59 12.84 -38.64
CA ALA A 22 17.74 11.53 -38.02
C ALA A 22 18.12 11.59 -36.52
N THR A 23 18.63 12.72 -36.03
CA THR A 23 18.93 12.95 -34.60
C THR A 23 17.78 13.60 -33.83
N LEU A 24 16.71 14.03 -34.52
CA LEU A 24 15.50 14.50 -33.86
C LEU A 24 14.78 13.31 -33.23
N SER A 25 14.95 13.16 -31.91
CA SER A 25 14.13 12.28 -31.09
C SER A 25 12.64 12.56 -31.38
N PRO A 26 11.78 11.53 -31.55
CA PRO A 26 10.38 11.76 -31.87
C PRO A 26 9.79 12.71 -30.84
N LYS A 27 9.18 13.80 -31.30
CA LYS A 27 8.40 14.69 -30.45
C LYS A 27 7.11 13.96 -30.10
N ASN A 28 7.22 12.90 -29.31
CA ASN A 28 6.15 12.38 -28.49
C ASN A 28 5.83 13.48 -27.46
N ARG A 29 5.11 14.52 -27.90
CA ARG A 29 4.03 15.04 -27.08
C ARG A 29 3.04 13.89 -26.98
N VAL A 30 3.35 12.92 -26.11
CA VAL A 30 2.33 12.38 -25.25
C VAL A 30 1.77 13.66 -24.64
N SER A 31 0.62 14.12 -25.15
CA SER A 31 -0.29 14.88 -24.29
C SER A 31 -0.24 14.08 -23.01
N LYS A 32 0.24 14.73 -21.93
CA LYS A 32 0.19 14.14 -20.61
C LYS A 32 -1.30 13.91 -20.41
N SER A 33 -1.79 12.76 -20.86
CA SER A 33 -3.06 12.23 -20.48
C SER A 33 -2.83 12.17 -18.99
N GLU A 34 -3.48 13.09 -18.30
CA GLU A 34 -3.68 12.95 -16.88
C GLU A 34 -4.17 11.51 -16.76
N LYS A 35 -3.29 10.60 -16.35
CA LYS A 35 -3.68 9.30 -15.85
C LYS A 35 -4.67 9.68 -14.78
N LYS A 36 -5.98 9.59 -15.10
CA LYS A 36 -7.07 9.89 -14.20
C LYS A 36 -6.73 9.05 -12.96
N SER A 37 -6.23 9.70 -11.92
CA SER A 37 -5.86 8.98 -10.71
C SER A 37 -7.18 8.43 -10.20
N GLU A 38 -7.31 7.11 -10.31
CA GLU A 38 -8.54 6.46 -9.94
C GLU A 38 -8.79 6.76 -8.47
N LYS A 39 -10.02 7.20 -8.16
CA LYS A 39 -10.36 7.58 -6.79
C LYS A 39 -10.28 6.33 -5.92
N ILE A 40 -9.27 6.28 -5.06
CA ILE A 40 -9.12 5.25 -4.04
C ILE A 40 -10.30 5.38 -3.08
N LYS A 41 -11.05 4.30 -2.90
CA LYS A 41 -12.10 4.23 -1.88
C LYS A 41 -11.45 3.98 -0.53
N GLU A 42 -11.88 4.72 0.48
CA GLU A 42 -11.33 4.64 1.83
C GLU A 42 -12.45 4.47 2.86
N GLY A 43 -12.14 3.80 3.96
CA GLY A 43 -13.01 3.72 5.12
C GLY A 43 -14.19 2.75 4.98
N PRO A 44 -15.15 2.84 5.92
CA PRO A 44 -16.31 1.94 6.00
C PRO A 44 -17.18 1.93 4.75
N GLN A 45 -17.58 0.74 4.31
CA GLN A 45 -18.45 0.49 3.16
C GLN A 45 -19.67 -0.33 3.58
N ASN A 46 -20.75 -0.19 2.83
CA ASN A 46 -22.01 -0.90 3.09
C ASN A 46 -22.02 -2.38 2.69
N TYR A 47 -21.00 -2.84 1.95
CA TYR A 47 -20.93 -4.21 1.43
C TYR A 47 -19.55 -4.79 1.71
N SER A 48 -19.49 -6.05 2.12
CA SER A 48 -18.26 -6.80 2.33
C SER A 48 -17.59 -7.17 1.01
N VAL A 49 -16.34 -7.65 1.09
CA VAL A 49 -15.60 -8.17 -0.08
C VAL A 49 -16.30 -9.39 -0.69
N PHE A 50 -17.08 -10.14 0.10
CA PHE A 50 -17.84 -11.29 -0.37
C PHE A 50 -19.08 -10.87 -1.15
N ASP A 51 -19.83 -9.88 -0.65
CA ASP A 51 -21.03 -9.37 -1.32
C ASP A 51 -20.70 -8.73 -2.68
N LYS A 52 -19.51 -8.15 -2.78
CA LYS A 52 -18.98 -7.55 -4.01
C LYS A 52 -18.36 -8.57 -4.96
N GLY A 53 -18.18 -9.84 -4.55
CA GLY A 53 -17.51 -10.85 -5.34
C GLY A 53 -16.03 -10.55 -5.61
N PHE A 54 -15.32 -9.91 -4.66
CA PHE A 54 -13.88 -9.61 -4.77
C PHE A 54 -12.97 -10.72 -4.22
N VAL A 55 -13.56 -11.84 -3.81
CA VAL A 55 -12.82 -13.01 -3.35
C VAL A 55 -12.85 -14.03 -4.48
N THR A 56 -12.04 -13.80 -5.50
CA THR A 56 -11.91 -14.69 -6.67
C THR A 56 -10.45 -14.99 -6.99
N GLU A 57 -10.22 -16.00 -7.84
CA GLU A 57 -8.86 -16.36 -8.26
C GLU A 57 -8.25 -15.35 -9.25
N ILE A 58 -9.08 -14.58 -9.96
CA ILE A 58 -8.66 -13.69 -11.04
C ILE A 58 -9.10 -12.27 -10.70
N GLU A 59 -8.21 -11.52 -10.05
CA GLU A 59 -8.45 -10.14 -9.64
C GLU A 59 -7.64 -9.16 -10.50
N SER A 60 -8.25 -8.01 -10.85
CA SER A 60 -7.54 -6.94 -11.56
C SER A 60 -6.72 -6.11 -10.57
N ALA A 61 -5.47 -5.79 -10.94
CA ALA A 61 -4.63 -4.86 -10.17
C ALA A 61 -5.32 -3.50 -9.93
N LYS A 62 -6.14 -3.10 -10.90
CA LYS A 62 -6.97 -1.89 -10.83
C LYS A 62 -7.99 -1.95 -9.68
N ASP A 63 -8.64 -3.09 -9.49
CA ASP A 63 -9.65 -3.27 -8.46
C ASP A 63 -9.02 -3.31 -7.07
N ILE A 64 -7.84 -3.93 -6.95
CA ILE A 64 -7.06 -3.89 -5.70
C ILE A 64 -6.68 -2.45 -5.34
N ILE A 65 -6.06 -1.71 -6.27
CA ILE A 65 -5.60 -0.34 -6.03
C ILE A 65 -6.76 0.61 -5.70
N SER A 66 -7.93 0.40 -6.30
CA SER A 66 -9.08 1.27 -6.05
C SER A 66 -9.85 0.95 -4.75
N ASN A 67 -9.70 -0.25 -4.18
CA ASN A 67 -10.50 -0.69 -3.01
C ASN A 67 -9.69 -1.07 -1.76
N HIS A 68 -8.35 -1.16 -1.79
CA HIS A 68 -7.56 -1.72 -0.68
C HIS A 68 -7.66 -0.99 0.67
N LYS A 69 -8.08 0.29 0.69
CA LYS A 69 -8.28 1.07 1.92
C LYS A 69 -9.72 1.04 2.43
N ALA A 70 -10.62 0.45 1.67
CA ALA A 70 -12.03 0.35 2.00
C ALA A 70 -12.29 -0.95 2.76
N PHE A 71 -13.10 -0.90 3.82
CA PHE A 71 -13.44 -2.07 4.62
C PHE A 71 -14.94 -2.09 4.93
N PHE A 72 -15.49 -3.25 5.29
CA PHE A 72 -16.91 -3.36 5.62
C PHE A 72 -17.21 -2.65 6.95
N LYS A 73 -18.31 -1.90 7.00
CA LYS A 73 -18.68 -1.09 8.18
C LYS A 73 -18.86 -1.90 9.46
N GLU A 74 -19.34 -3.15 9.37
CA GLU A 74 -19.47 -4.04 10.52
C GLU A 74 -18.12 -4.67 10.83
N VAL A 75 -17.27 -3.89 11.51
CA VAL A 75 -15.91 -4.31 11.86
C VAL A 75 -15.89 -5.41 12.92
N ASP A 76 -16.97 -5.52 13.69
CA ASP A 76 -17.15 -6.54 14.73
C ASP A 76 -17.53 -7.92 14.17
N ASP A 77 -18.06 -7.99 12.94
CA ASP A 77 -18.38 -9.26 12.26
C ASP A 77 -17.11 -10.07 11.97
N TYR A 78 -17.07 -11.35 12.33
CA TYR A 78 -15.93 -12.21 12.03
C TYR A 78 -16.42 -13.53 11.44
N LYS A 79 -15.68 -14.03 10.44
CA LYS A 79 -16.04 -15.26 9.70
C LYS A 79 -15.12 -16.45 10.02
N PHE A 80 -14.27 -16.31 11.03
CA PHE A 80 -13.31 -17.33 11.42
C PHE A 80 -13.38 -17.58 12.93
N ASP A 81 -13.66 -18.84 13.28
CA ASP A 81 -13.90 -19.28 14.66
C ASP A 81 -12.63 -19.78 15.37
N GLY A 82 -11.52 -19.92 14.64
CA GLY A 82 -10.26 -20.35 15.22
C GLY A 82 -9.55 -19.26 16.04
N LEU A 83 -8.38 -19.64 16.56
CA LEU A 83 -7.45 -18.70 17.19
C LEU A 83 -6.81 -17.81 16.14
N VAL A 84 -6.86 -16.50 16.40
CA VAL A 84 -6.27 -15.45 15.56
C VAL A 84 -5.32 -14.62 16.42
N LEU A 85 -4.02 -14.67 16.11
CA LEU A 85 -2.98 -13.89 16.75
C LEU A 85 -2.54 -12.76 15.81
N GLY A 86 -2.63 -11.51 16.28
CA GLY A 86 -2.09 -10.34 15.58
C GLY A 86 -0.80 -9.84 16.23
N TYR A 87 0.24 -9.62 15.45
CA TYR A 87 1.46 -8.93 15.90
C TYR A 87 1.35 -7.43 15.63
N VAL A 88 1.77 -6.61 16.59
CA VAL A 88 1.80 -5.14 16.45
C VAL A 88 3.20 -4.65 16.77
N THR A 89 3.78 -3.84 15.88
CA THR A 89 5.18 -3.43 15.98
C THR A 89 5.32 -1.91 16.09
N PRO A 90 6.27 -1.38 16.90
CA PRO A 90 6.46 0.07 17.06
C PRO A 90 6.82 0.81 15.77
N TRP A 91 7.57 0.17 14.87
CA TRP A 91 8.02 0.78 13.61
C TRP A 91 6.94 0.85 12.53
N ASN A 92 5.79 0.19 12.73
CA ASN A 92 4.63 0.31 11.86
C ASN A 92 3.41 0.73 12.69
N SER A 93 3.33 2.04 12.93
CA SER A 93 2.28 2.65 13.77
C SER A 93 0.86 2.32 13.30
N HIS A 94 0.66 2.05 12.01
CA HIS A 94 -0.67 1.68 11.48
C HIS A 94 -1.23 0.41 12.13
N GLY A 95 -0.38 -0.51 12.59
CA GLY A 95 -0.82 -1.71 13.31
C GLY A 95 -1.58 -1.41 14.60
N TYR A 96 -1.27 -0.29 15.27
CA TYR A 96 -1.97 0.12 16.48
C TYR A 96 -3.41 0.54 16.18
N ASP A 97 -3.65 1.18 15.04
CA ASP A 97 -4.99 1.58 14.58
C ASP A 97 -5.80 0.37 14.13
N VAL A 98 -5.18 -0.53 13.36
CA VAL A 98 -5.81 -1.79 12.93
C VAL A 98 -6.27 -2.61 14.13
N ALA A 99 -5.45 -2.73 15.18
CA ALA A 99 -5.81 -3.47 16.38
C ALA A 99 -6.99 -2.84 17.16
N LYS A 100 -7.15 -1.51 17.12
CA LYS A 100 -8.30 -0.82 17.73
C LYS A 100 -9.56 -0.95 16.88
N ILE A 101 -9.45 -0.82 15.55
CA ILE A 101 -10.61 -0.85 14.64
C ILE A 101 -11.17 -2.25 14.52
N PHE A 102 -10.31 -3.26 14.41
CA PHE A 102 -10.70 -4.65 14.14
C PHE A 102 -10.47 -5.58 15.32
N GLY A 103 -10.42 -5.04 16.55
CA GLY A 103 -10.09 -5.79 17.77
C GLY A 103 -10.91 -7.07 17.93
N ASN A 104 -12.20 -7.03 17.56
CA ASN A 104 -13.12 -8.16 17.65
C ASN A 104 -12.82 -9.33 16.69
N LYS A 105 -11.95 -9.11 15.69
CA LYS A 105 -11.51 -10.16 14.75
C LYS A 105 -10.33 -10.95 15.29
N PHE A 106 -9.65 -10.47 16.33
CA PHE A 106 -8.50 -11.12 16.93
C PHE A 106 -8.88 -11.84 18.23
N THR A 107 -8.26 -12.99 18.47
CA THR A 107 -8.31 -13.62 19.80
C THR A 107 -7.20 -13.12 20.71
N HIS A 108 -6.04 -12.81 20.13
CA HIS A 108 -4.85 -12.38 20.84
C HIS A 108 -4.14 -11.29 20.04
N ILE A 109 -3.59 -10.30 20.74
CA ILE A 109 -2.70 -9.30 20.18
C ILE A 109 -1.38 -9.37 20.93
N SER A 110 -0.28 -9.54 20.20
CA SER A 110 1.08 -9.59 20.73
C SER A 110 1.86 -8.36 20.28
N PRO A 111 1.96 -7.32 21.11
CA PRO A 111 2.82 -6.18 20.81
C PRO A 111 4.31 -6.55 20.95
N VAL A 112 5.11 -6.20 19.95
CA VAL A 112 6.54 -6.53 19.86
C VAL A 112 7.37 -5.40 20.48
N TRP A 113 7.34 -5.30 21.80
CA TRP A 113 8.03 -4.26 22.57
C TRP A 113 9.24 -4.77 23.33
N LEU A 114 9.09 -5.95 23.94
CA LEU A 114 10.00 -6.38 24.99
C LEU A 114 11.16 -7.18 24.42
N GLN A 115 12.35 -6.99 25.00
CA GLN A 115 13.50 -7.85 24.78
C GLN A 115 14.08 -8.32 26.11
N ILE A 116 14.78 -9.46 26.10
CA ILE A 116 15.55 -9.94 27.25
C ILE A 116 17.04 -9.68 26.96
N SER A 117 17.79 -9.21 27.95
CA SER A 117 19.20 -8.87 27.80
C SER A 117 20.05 -9.27 29.00
N GLY A 118 21.32 -9.60 28.74
CA GLY A 118 22.31 -9.89 29.77
C GLY A 118 22.20 -11.28 30.40
N GLN A 119 23.17 -11.61 31.26
CA GLN A 119 23.20 -12.87 32.02
C GLN A 119 22.10 -12.91 33.10
N ASP A 120 21.68 -11.75 33.61
CA ASP A 120 20.64 -11.64 34.64
C ASP A 120 19.21 -11.58 34.08
N TYR A 121 19.01 -11.86 32.78
CA TYR A 121 17.70 -11.87 32.12
C TYR A 121 16.87 -10.58 32.31
N GLN A 122 17.50 -9.42 32.18
CA GLN A 122 16.83 -8.13 32.34
C GLN A 122 15.87 -7.84 31.17
N VAL A 123 14.63 -7.48 31.49
CA VAL A 123 13.61 -7.07 30.49
C VAL A 123 13.83 -5.61 30.07
N ARG A 124 13.93 -5.37 28.77
CA ARG A 124 14.07 -4.06 28.12
C ARG A 124 12.87 -3.77 27.21
N GLY A 125 12.81 -2.54 26.67
CA GLY A 125 11.73 -2.10 25.78
C GLY A 125 10.45 -1.63 26.48
N LEU A 126 10.52 -1.45 27.82
CA LEU A 126 9.37 -1.00 28.61
C LEU A 126 8.87 0.41 28.25
N HIS A 127 9.70 1.24 27.61
CA HIS A 127 9.32 2.58 27.17
C HIS A 127 8.34 2.56 25.98
N ASP A 128 8.27 1.45 25.23
CA ASP A 128 7.33 1.29 24.12
C ASP A 128 5.93 0.83 24.58
N VAL A 129 5.78 0.52 25.88
CA VAL A 129 4.51 0.03 26.44
C VAL A 129 3.48 1.15 26.52
N ASP A 130 2.44 1.06 25.70
CA ASP A 130 1.30 1.98 25.73
C ASP A 130 0.10 1.36 26.45
N SER A 131 -0.05 1.69 27.73
CA SER A 131 -1.17 1.22 28.56
C SER A 131 -2.54 1.73 28.08
N LYS A 132 -2.61 2.92 27.50
CA LYS A 132 -3.88 3.48 27.00
C LYS A 132 -4.33 2.73 25.76
N TRP A 133 -3.39 2.45 24.86
CA TRP A 133 -3.66 1.63 23.67
C TRP A 133 -4.11 0.21 24.06
N MET A 134 -3.46 -0.42 25.03
CA MET A 134 -3.87 -1.75 25.51
C MET A 134 -5.33 -1.77 26.00
N VAL A 135 -5.76 -0.75 26.74
CA VAL A 135 -7.16 -0.62 27.19
C VAL A 135 -8.10 -0.45 25.99
N ALA A 136 -7.74 0.38 25.01
CA ALA A 136 -8.54 0.59 23.81
C ALA A 136 -8.73 -0.72 23.01
N VAL A 137 -7.65 -1.48 22.81
CA VAL A 137 -7.70 -2.78 22.11
C VAL A 137 -8.55 -3.80 22.88
N LYS A 138 -8.41 -3.88 24.21
CA LYS A 138 -9.24 -4.75 25.04
C LYS A 138 -10.72 -4.42 24.95
N ASN A 139 -11.06 -3.12 24.93
CA ASN A 139 -12.45 -2.69 24.78
C ASN A 139 -13.01 -3.04 23.40
N ALA A 140 -12.22 -2.90 22.34
CA ALA A 140 -12.61 -3.29 20.99
C ALA A 140 -12.82 -4.81 20.83
N GLY A 141 -12.02 -5.64 21.51
CA GLY A 141 -12.12 -7.11 21.46
C GLY A 141 -13.18 -7.73 22.37
N ARG A 142 -13.87 -6.95 23.20
CA ARG A 142 -14.76 -7.46 24.27
C ARG A 142 -15.95 -8.26 23.74
N GLN A 143 -16.41 -7.99 22.53
CA GLN A 143 -17.60 -8.62 21.95
C GLN A 143 -17.35 -10.04 21.44
N ARG A 144 -16.10 -10.50 21.33
CA ARG A 144 -15.75 -11.83 20.81
C ARG A 144 -16.12 -12.97 21.79
N ASN A 145 -16.74 -12.65 22.94
CA ASN A 145 -17.18 -13.60 23.98
C ASN A 145 -16.14 -14.67 24.30
N LEU A 146 -14.85 -14.29 24.32
CA LEU A 146 -13.78 -15.18 24.70
C LEU A 146 -13.75 -15.23 26.22
N LYS A 147 -14.03 -16.39 26.80
CA LYS A 147 -13.67 -16.67 28.20
C LYS A 147 -12.14 -16.71 28.25
N SER A 148 -11.54 -15.65 28.80
CA SER A 148 -10.11 -15.62 29.13
C SER A 148 -9.82 -16.58 30.27
#